data_AF-A0A2P6QIJ5-F1
#
_entry.id   AF-A0A2P6QIJ5-F1
#
_cell.length_a   1.000
_cell.length_b   1.000
_cell.length_c   1.000
_cell.angle_alpha   90.00
_cell.angle_beta   90.00
_cell.angle_gamma   90.00
#
_symmetry.space_group_name_H-M   'P 1'
#
loop_
_entity.id
_entity.type
_entity.pdbx_description
1 polymer ?
#
loop_
_entity_poly.entity_id
_entity_poly.type
_entity_poly.pdbx_seq_one_letter_code
_entity_poly.pdbx_strand_id
1 'polypeptide(L)' 'MLLGTFELSGFHPAPRALLQINVSFKIEVNGILNVSAEEKLSSKKNNITIKYNKGGQPNQN' A
#
# COMPACT_ATOMS: atom_id res chain seq x y z
N MET A 1 -5.63 -8.81 14.67
CA MET A 1 -5.56 -9.45 13.34
C MET A 1 -4.86 -8.50 12.39
N LEU A 2 -3.71 -8.88 11.85
CA LEU A 2 -3.00 -8.15 10.79
C LEU A 2 -3.59 -8.62 9.46
N LEU A 3 -4.06 -7.70 8.61
CA LEU A 3 -4.65 -8.03 7.31
C LEU A 3 -3.61 -8.22 6.20
N GLY A 4 -2.40 -7.70 6.42
CA GLY A 4 -1.28 -7.82 5.52
C GLY A 4 -0.22 -6.76 5.76
N THR A 5 0.95 -6.98 5.18
CA THR A 5 2.06 -6.03 5.19
C THR A 5 2.55 -5.87 3.76
N PHE A 6 2.89 -4.65 3.39
CA PHE A 6 3.60 -4.34 2.15
C PHE A 6 4.71 -3.35 2.47
N GLU A 7 5.75 -3.38 1.65
CA GLU A 7 6.91 -2.51 1.81
C GLU A 7 7.03 -1.59 0.60
N LEU A 8 7.06 -0.29 0.83
CA LEU A 8 7.46 0.68 -0.18
C LEU A 8 8.89 1.11 0.11
N SER A 9 9.84 0.66 -0.72
CA SER A 9 11.27 0.81 -0.49
C SER A 9 12.03 1.28 -1.73
N GLY A 10 13.34 1.42 -1.63
CA GLY A 10 14.23 1.87 -2.71
C GLY A 10 14.04 3.35 -3.04
N PHE A 11 13.85 4.17 -2.01
CA PHE A 11 13.91 5.62 -2.09
C PHE A 11 15.36 6.09 -2.02
N HIS A 12 15.69 7.15 -2.75
CA HIS A 12 16.97 7.82 -2.53
C HIS A 12 17.01 8.45 -1.12
N PRO A 13 18.18 8.54 -0.48
CA PRO A 13 18.32 9.25 0.79
C PRO A 13 17.94 10.72 0.58
N ALA A 14 16.71 11.07 0.94
CA ALA A 14 16.22 12.43 0.92
C ALA A 14 16.06 12.92 2.37
N PRO A 15 16.22 14.23 2.62
CA PRO A 15 15.86 14.81 3.90
C PRO A 15 14.43 14.38 4.28
N ARG A 16 14.25 13.81 5.48
CA ARG A 16 12.98 13.22 5.93
C ARG A 16 11.79 14.18 5.81
N ALA A 17 12.06 15.49 5.83
CA ALA A 17 11.06 16.55 5.67
C ALA A 17 10.54 16.75 4.22
N LEU A 18 11.21 16.20 3.20
CA LEU A 18 10.82 16.36 1.79
C LEU A 18 10.10 15.14 1.21
N LEU A 19 10.25 13.96 1.80
CA LEU A 19 9.59 12.75 1.34
C LEU A 19 8.10 12.79 1.70
N GLN A 20 7.25 12.99 0.69
CA GLN A 20 5.80 12.93 0.84
C GLN A 20 5.27 11.60 0.30
N ILE A 21 4.74 10.76 1.20
CA ILE A 21 4.07 9.50 0.85
C ILE A 21 2.56 9.69 0.98
N ASN A 22 1.84 9.44 -0.10
CA ASN A 22 0.39 9.37 -0.11
C ASN A 22 -0.04 7.93 0.08
N VAL A 23 -0.87 7.67 1.10
CA VAL A 23 -1.45 6.34 1.33
C VAL A 23 -2.95 6.42 1.03
N SER A 24 -3.45 5.51 0.20
CA SER A 24 -4.85 5.44 -0.19
C SER A 24 -5.44 4.10 0.21
N PHE A 25 -6.61 4.15 0.86
CA PHE A 25 -7.41 2.98 1.24
C PHE A 25 -8.69 3.01 0.44
N LYS A 26 -8.90 2.00 -0.41
CA LYS A 26 -10.09 1.88 -1.24
C LYS A 26 -10.82 0.59 -0.88
N ILE A 27 -12.05 0.75 -0.37
CA ILE A 27 -12.96 -0.37 -0.12
C ILE A 27 -13.95 -0.43 -1.28
N GLU A 28 -14.03 -1.58 -1.91
CA GLU A 28 -14.99 -1.85 -2.98
C GLU A 28 -16.28 -2.47 -2.42
N VAL A 29 -17.36 -2.36 -3.18
CA VAL A 29 -18.69 -2.89 -2.81
C VAL A 29 -18.67 -4.41 -2.58
N ASN A 30 -17.76 -5.12 -3.24
CA ASN A 30 -17.51 -6.56 -3.07
C ASN A 30 -16.73 -6.92 -1.79
N GLY A 31 -16.36 -5.93 -0.95
CA GLY A 31 -15.59 -6.14 0.28
C GLY A 31 -14.08 -6.34 0.07
N ILE A 32 -13.56 -6.06 -1.12
CA ILE A 32 -12.11 -6.05 -1.39
C ILE A 32 -11.52 -4.72 -0.90
N LEU A 33 -10.47 -4.81 -0.09
CA LEU A 33 -9.69 -3.68 0.36
C LEU A 33 -8.41 -3.59 -0.48
N ASN A 34 -8.25 -2.47 -1.20
CA ASN A 34 -7.01 -2.11 -1.87
C ASN A 34 -6.31 -1.04 -1.05
N VAL A 35 -5.05 -1.28 -0.70
CA VAL A 35 -4.19 -0.30 -0.02
C VAL A 35 -3.03 0.01 -0.95
N SER A 36 -2.80 1.28 -1.24
CA SER A 36 -1.65 1.74 -2.02
C SER A 36 -0.88 2.81 -1.28
N ALA A 37 0.43 2.85 -1.49
CA ALA A 37 1.28 3.96 -1.10
C ALA A 37 2.08 4.45 -2.31
N GLU A 38 2.24 5.76 -2.44
CA GLU A 38 2.98 6.41 -3.51
C GLU A 38 3.85 7.53 -2.95
N GLU A 39 5.13 7.58 -3.32
CA GLU A 39 6.00 8.71 -3.04
C GLU A 39 5.86 9.76 -4.15
N LYS A 40 5.50 10.99 -3.77
CA LYS A 40 5.16 12.06 -4.72
C LYS A 40 6.32 12.53 -5.62
N LEU A 41 7.57 12.40 -5.15
CA LEU A 41 8.76 12.89 -5.87
C LEU A 41 9.23 11.91 -6.95
N SER A 42 9.29 10.63 -6.63
CA SER A 42 9.74 9.58 -7.57
C SER A 42 8.60 8.93 -8.35
N SER A 43 7.34 9.21 -7.98
CA SER A 43 6.14 8.51 -8.43
C SER A 43 6.20 6.99 -8.20
N LYS A 44 7.07 6.55 -7.27
CA LYS A 44 7.21 5.14 -6.93
C LYS A 44 6.02 4.73 -6.07
N LYS A 45 5.34 3.67 -6.51
CA LYS A 45 4.14 3.14 -5.86
C LYS A 45 4.27 1.66 -5.55
N ASN A 46 3.61 1.24 -4.48
CA ASN A 46 3.38 -0.17 -4.18
C ASN A 46 1.98 -0.33 -3.56
N ASN A 47 1.36 -1.49 -3.76
CA ASN A 47 0.02 -1.76 -3.27
C ASN A 47 -0.15 -3.21 -2.82
N ILE A 48 -1.18 -3.42 -2.01
CA ILE A 48 -1.62 -4.73 -1.56
C ILE A 48 -3.13 -4.81 -1.70
N THR A 49 -3.61 -5.93 -2.24
CA THR A 49 -5.03 -6.21 -2.36
C THR A 49 -5.41 -7.30 -1.39
N ILE A 50 -6.37 -6.99 -0.52
CA ILE A 50 -6.83 -7.84 0.56
C ILE A 50 -8.26 -8.24 0.24
N LYS A 51 -8.45 -9.53 -0.03
CA LYS A 51 -9.76 -10.11 -0.33
C LYS A 51 -10.30 -10.79 0.93
N TYR A 52 -11.54 -10.51 1.29
CA TYR A 52 -12.20 -11.15 2.43
C TYR A 52 -12.67 -12.57 2.05
N ASN A 53 -11.74 -13.51 2.01
CA ASN A 53 -12.04 -14.94 2.02
C ASN A 53 -11.80 -15.44 3.44
N LYS A 54 -12.59 -16.38 3.98
CA LYS A 54 -12.30 -17.04 5.28
C LYS A 54 -10.86 -17.58 5.27
N GLY A 55 -9.89 -16.81 5.77
CA GLY A 55 -8.44 -17.08 5.61
C GLY A 55 -7.55 -15.87 5.27
N GLY A 56 -8.11 -14.75 4.79
CA GLY A 56 -7.51 -13.41 4.81
C GLY A 56 -6.06 -13.27 4.30
N GLN A 57 -5.63 -14.03 3.28
CA GLN A 57 -4.28 -13.87 2.75
C GLN A 57 -4.20 -12.68 1.77
N PRO A 58 -3.35 -11.68 2.04
CA PRO A 58 -3.11 -10.59 1.13
C PRO A 58 -2.35 -11.09 -0.09
N ASN A 59 -2.76 -10.67 -1.29
CA ASN A 59 -1.98 -10.92 -2.50
C ASN A 59 -1.21 -9.65 -2.84
N GLN A 60 0.10 -9.78 -3.03
CA GLN A 60 0.96 -8.73 -3.58
C GLN A 60 1.00 -8.94 -5.09
N ASN A 61 0.60 -7.93 -5.85
CA ASN A 61 0.51 -7.96 -7.31
C ASN A 61 1.31 -6.79 -7.87
#